data_AF-A0A842XK09-F1
#
_entry.id   AF-A0A842XK09-F1
#
_cell.length_a   1.000
_cell.length_b   1.000
_cell.length_c   1.000
_cell.angle_alpha   90.00
_cell.angle_beta   90.00
_cell.angle_gamma   90.00
#
_symmetry.space_group_name_H-M   'P 1'
#
loop_
_entity.id
_entity.type
_entity.pdbx_description
1 polymer ?
#
loop_
_entity_poly.entity_id
_entity_poly.type
_entity_poly.pdbx_seq_one_letter_code
_entity_poly.pdbx_strand_id
1 'polypeptide(L)' 'MYATPIMDPFKRTLAQKHRLYMKICRDCGARNASSATKCRKCRSKNL' A
#
# COMPACT_ATOMS: atom_id res chain seq x y z
N MET A 1 12.97 20.66 -3.78
CA MET A 1 12.30 19.74 -4.74
C MET A 1 10.91 19.47 -4.21
N TYR A 2 9.89 20.18 -4.68
CA TYR A 2 8.50 19.93 -4.26
C TYR A 2 7.77 19.34 -5.45
N ALA A 3 7.40 18.05 -5.37
CA ALA A 3 6.45 17.49 -6.30
C ALA A 3 5.12 18.21 -6.09
N THR A 4 4.61 18.84 -7.13
CA THR A 4 3.30 19.48 -7.08
C THR A 4 2.24 18.45 -6.68
N PRO A 5 1.34 18.77 -5.73
CA PRO A 5 0.29 17.86 -5.34
C PRO A 5 -0.58 17.54 -6.55
N ILE A 6 -0.94 16.26 -6.73
CA ILE A 6 -1.84 15.83 -7.81
C ILE A 6 -3.22 16.42 -7.53
N MET A 7 -3.53 17.52 -8.23
CA MET A 7 -4.78 18.27 -8.03
C MET A 7 -5.98 17.62 -8.73
N ASP A 8 -5.74 16.94 -9.85
CA ASP A 8 -6.80 16.22 -10.55
C ASP A 8 -7.35 15.08 -9.65
N PRO A 9 -8.65 15.10 -9.32
CA PRO A 9 -9.22 14.17 -8.33
C PRO A 9 -9.17 12.72 -8.80
N PHE A 10 -9.28 12.47 -10.10
CA PHE A 10 -9.19 11.13 -10.67
C PHE A 10 -7.76 10.58 -10.55
N LYS A 11 -6.75 11.33 -11.02
CA LYS A 11 -5.33 10.95 -10.92
C LYS A 11 -4.90 10.80 -9.47
N ARG A 12 -5.40 11.64 -8.56
CA ARG A 12 -5.15 11.52 -7.12
C ARG A 12 -5.69 10.20 -6.58
N THR A 13 -6.94 9.88 -6.89
CA THR A 13 -7.58 8.62 -6.44
C THR A 13 -6.86 7.40 -7.01
N LEU A 14 -6.48 7.44 -8.28
CA LEU A 14 -5.70 6.38 -8.93
C LEU A 14 -4.34 6.19 -8.23
N ALA A 15 -3.62 7.28 -7.97
CA ALA A 15 -2.35 7.23 -7.25
C ALA A 15 -2.51 6.68 -5.83
N GLN A 16 -3.57 7.08 -5.11
CA GLN A 16 -3.88 6.54 -3.78
C GLN A 16 -4.14 5.03 -3.83
N LYS A 17 -4.93 4.55 -4.80
CA LYS A 17 -5.19 3.12 -4.99
C LYS A 17 -3.91 2.31 -5.19
N HIS A 18 -2.98 2.80 -6.01
CA HIS A 18 -1.72 2.10 -6.28
C HIS A 18 -0.68 2.19 -5.15
N ARG A 19 -0.68 3.28 -4.37
CA ARG A 19 0.38 3.55 -3.40
C ARG A 19 -0.01 3.28 -1.95
N LEU A 20 -1.28 3.43 -1.60
CA LEU A 20 -1.73 3.40 -0.20
C LEU A 20 -2.60 2.18 0.11
N TYR A 21 -3.36 1.66 -0.86
CA TYR A 21 -4.30 0.56 -0.62
C TYR A 21 -3.60 -0.81 -0.71
N MET A 22 -2.72 -1.06 0.26
CA MET A 22 -1.97 -2.30 0.45
C MET A 22 -1.78 -2.57 1.94
N LYS A 23 -1.44 -3.80 2.30
CA LYS A 23 -1.14 -4.18 3.69
C LYS A 23 0.38 -4.27 3.91
N ILE A 24 0.85 -3.86 5.09
CA ILE A 24 2.27 -3.88 5.46
C ILE A 24 2.44 -4.81 6.64
N CYS A 25 3.15 -5.92 6.43
CA CYS A 25 3.44 -6.83 7.54
C CYS A 25 4.18 -6.10 8.67
N ARG A 26 3.58 -6.07 9.87
CA ARG A 26 4.14 -5.35 11.03
C ARG A 26 5.38 -6.04 11.61
N ASP A 27 5.64 -7.29 11.22
CA ASP A 27 6.80 -8.04 11.72
C ASP A 27 8.00 -7.97 10.75
N CYS A 28 7.78 -7.85 9.43
CA CYS A 28 8.87 -7.88 8.44
C CYS A 28 8.84 -6.77 7.37
N GLY A 29 7.86 -5.87 7.42
CA GLY A 29 7.73 -4.72 6.51
C GLY A 29 7.34 -5.05 5.06
N ALA A 30 7.07 -6.33 4.73
CA ALA A 30 6.71 -6.69 3.37
C ALA A 30 5.35 -6.08 2.95
N ARG A 31 5.32 -5.51 1.73
CA ARG A 31 4.09 -5.09 1.05
C ARG A 31 3.31 -6.30 0.55
N ASN A 32 2.02 -6.34 0.88
CA ASN A 32 1.08 -7.40 0.51
C ASN A 32 -0.16 -6.80 -0.16
N ALA A 33 -0.86 -7.60 -0.97
CA ALA A 33 -2.13 -7.22 -1.55
C ALA A 33 -3.15 -6.81 -0.46
N SER A 34 -4.07 -5.90 -0.78
CA SER A 34 -5.13 -5.47 0.14
C SER A 34 -6.01 -6.65 0.61
N SER A 35 -6.23 -7.64 -0.25
CA SER A 35 -6.96 -8.88 0.06
C SER A 35 -6.14 -9.95 0.81
N ALA A 36 -4.86 -9.70 1.12
CA ALA A 36 -4.02 -10.70 1.76
C ALA A 36 -4.50 -11.03 3.19
N THR A 37 -4.51 -12.32 3.51
CA THR A 37 -4.81 -12.87 4.86
C THR A 37 -3.55 -13.24 5.66
N LYS A 38 -2.40 -13.37 4.99
CA LYS A 38 -1.08 -13.58 5.61
C LYS A 38 0.05 -12.97 4.78
N CYS A 39 1.18 -12.70 5.42
CA CYS A 39 2.36 -12.13 4.78
C CYS A 39 2.94 -13.11 3.75
N ARG A 40 3.21 -12.62 2.53
CA ARG A 40 3.85 -13.42 1.47
C ARG A 40 5.28 -13.85 1.80
N LYS A 41 5.97 -13.10 2.69
CA LYS A 41 7.36 -13.32 3.07
C LYS A 41 7.50 -14.19 4.33
N CYS A 42 7.04 -13.69 5.48
CA CYS A 42 7.22 -14.38 6.78
C CYS A 42 6.03 -15.25 7.21
N ARG A 43 4.94 -15.29 6.43
CA ARG A 43 3.69 -16.03 6.73
C ARG A 43 2.92 -15.61 7.99
N SER A 44 3.40 -14.59 8.73
CA SER A 44 2.64 -13.97 9.82
C SER A 44 1.30 -13.42 9.34
N LYS A 45 0.29 -13.44 10.22
CA LYS A 45 -1.02 -12.84 9.99
C LYS A 45 -1.11 -11.38 10.49
N ASN A 46 -0.02 -10.84 11.05
CA ASN A 46 0.09 -9.46 11.50
C ASN A 46 0.42 -8.51 10.33
N LEU A 47 -0.60 -8.18 9.54
CA LEU A 47 -0.54 -7.46 8.27
C LEU A 47 -1.02 -6.00 8.31
#